data_AF-A0A1V5MCB9-F1
#
_entry.id   AF-A0A1V5MCB9-F1
#
_cell.length_a   1.000
_cell.length_b   1.000
_cell.length_c   1.000
_cell.angle_alpha   90.00
_cell.angle_beta   90.00
_cell.angle_gamma   90.00
#
_symmetry.space_group_name_H-M   'P 1'
#
loop_
_entity.id
_entity.type
_entity.pdbx_description
1 polymer ?
#
loop_
_entity_poly.entity_id
_entity_poly.type
_entity_poly.pdbx_seq_one_letter_code
_entity_poly.pdbx_strand_id
1 'polypeptide(L)'
;MSAYVNRAFNRPWSRLEYFAGQEIPTRRLEAPLKDGTRSFVETFLACGIAGGESKIAAQPSDTKLTAASDSANAKLVADQVKFVMGGYEGNIKPGQAVLTPNLPKLFVDNSRDYKRRYKNTHPDTYDVQFDYLSDFLSYLKGEGSTVLVLGMPLTPENRAILGEKFFAAYGKKVAEVCNQNKAVYVSLVEAPQFGRGDFCDTVHLNADGGGKLASAIASIIAANEPLTAALDAHTGSLATRNKPTP
;
A
#
# COMPACT_ATOMS: atom_id res chain seq x y z
N MET A 1 5.29 29.14 -7.56
CA MET A 1 5.90 27.94 -8.20
C MET A 1 7.40 28.09 -8.56
N SER A 2 7.97 29.29 -8.69
CA SER A 2 9.39 29.48 -9.08
C SER A 2 10.43 29.12 -7.99
N ALA A 3 10.10 29.26 -6.70
CA ALA A 3 11.01 28.91 -5.60
C ALA A 3 11.19 27.38 -5.38
N TYR A 4 10.33 26.56 -5.99
CA TYR A 4 10.19 25.11 -5.76
C TYR A 4 11.33 24.29 -6.35
N VAL A 5 11.88 24.69 -7.50
CA VAL A 5 12.95 23.94 -8.17
C VAL A 5 14.29 24.08 -7.43
N ASN A 6 14.50 25.17 -6.68
CA ASN A 6 15.78 25.46 -6.05
C ASN A 6 16.06 24.69 -4.74
N ARG A 7 15.06 24.11 -4.06
CA ARG A 7 15.34 23.41 -2.77
C ARG A 7 15.58 21.91 -2.91
N ALA A 8 14.88 21.23 -3.82
CA ALA A 8 15.03 19.78 -4.01
C ALA A 8 16.13 19.38 -5.01
N PHE A 9 16.62 20.31 -5.85
CA PHE A 9 17.48 19.99 -7.00
C PHE A 9 18.87 20.64 -7.01
N ASN A 10 19.30 21.29 -5.91
CA ASN A 10 20.56 22.04 -5.86
C ASN A 10 21.81 21.21 -5.51
N ARG A 11 21.79 19.88 -5.68
CA ARG A 11 23.04 19.09 -5.69
C ARG A 11 23.43 18.84 -7.16
N PRO A 12 24.66 19.21 -7.59
CA PRO A 12 25.08 19.11 -8.99
C PRO A 12 25.06 17.68 -9.56
N TRP A 13 24.91 16.67 -8.70
CA TRP A 13 24.89 15.26 -9.07
C TRP A 13 23.51 14.59 -8.95
N SER A 14 22.50 15.23 -8.36
CA SER A 14 21.20 14.54 -8.12
C SER A 14 20.42 14.29 -9.41
N ARG A 15 20.56 15.14 -10.42
CA ARG A 15 20.01 14.89 -11.77
C ARG A 15 20.75 13.76 -12.48
N LEU A 16 22.08 13.72 -12.40
CA LEU A 16 22.85 12.66 -13.04
C LEU A 16 22.62 11.31 -12.37
N GLU A 17 22.50 11.26 -11.03
CA GLU A 17 22.15 10.03 -10.29
C GLU A 17 20.73 9.55 -10.60
N TYR A 18 19.76 10.47 -10.71
CA TYR A 18 18.39 10.14 -11.08
C TYR A 18 18.31 9.58 -12.51
N PHE A 19 18.99 10.21 -13.48
CA PHE A 19 18.99 9.75 -14.87
C PHE A 19 19.88 8.52 -15.10
N ALA A 20 21.07 8.45 -14.50
CA ALA A 20 21.96 7.28 -14.61
C ALA A 20 21.40 6.06 -13.87
N GLY A 21 20.64 6.25 -12.78
CA GLY A 21 19.94 5.16 -12.10
C GLY A 21 18.76 4.59 -12.89
N GLN A 22 18.12 5.41 -13.75
CA GLN A 22 16.98 5.01 -14.58
C GLN A 22 17.39 4.49 -15.97
N GLU A 23 18.56 4.89 -16.49
CA GLU A 23 18.97 4.60 -17.88
C GLU A 23 20.19 3.66 -18.04
N ILE A 24 20.80 3.15 -16.97
CA ILE A 24 21.81 2.08 -17.10
C ILE A 24 21.13 0.71 -16.97
N PRO A 25 20.88 -0.02 -18.07
CA PRO A 25 20.43 -1.40 -17.98
C PRO A 25 21.59 -2.25 -17.43
N THR A 26 21.57 -2.58 -16.15
CA THR A 26 22.50 -3.53 -15.51
C THR A 26 22.35 -4.99 -16.00
N ARG A 27 21.67 -5.21 -17.14
CA ARG A 27 21.40 -6.51 -17.76
C ARG A 27 22.61 -7.19 -18.40
N ARG A 28 23.85 -6.88 -17.98
CA ARG A 28 25.06 -7.49 -18.54
C ARG A 28 26.02 -8.16 -17.56
N LEU A 29 25.66 -8.34 -16.29
CA LEU A 29 26.53 -9.05 -15.33
C LEU A 29 25.91 -10.25 -14.59
N GLU A 30 24.69 -10.70 -14.92
CA GLU A 30 24.04 -11.83 -14.24
C GLU A 30 24.05 -13.17 -15.01
N ALA A 31 25.17 -13.49 -15.64
CA ALA A 31 25.45 -14.85 -16.13
C ALA A 31 26.79 -15.29 -15.53
N PRO A 32 26.86 -15.60 -14.23
CA PRO A 32 26.57 -16.98 -13.76
C PRO A 32 26.13 -17.04 -12.28
N LEU A 33 24.83 -16.98 -11.99
CA LEU A 33 24.31 -17.23 -10.63
C LEU A 33 23.00 -18.02 -10.62
N LYS A 34 22.71 -18.71 -11.74
CA LYS A 34 21.48 -19.49 -11.93
C LYS A 34 21.52 -20.91 -11.35
N ASP A 35 22.70 -21.39 -10.94
CA ASP A 35 22.85 -22.78 -10.48
C ASP A 35 22.62 -22.95 -8.97
N GLY A 36 22.79 -21.89 -8.17
CA GLY A 36 22.55 -21.95 -6.72
C GLY A 36 21.08 -21.90 -6.31
N THR A 37 20.22 -21.25 -7.09
CA THR A 37 18.80 -21.04 -6.74
C THR A 37 17.89 -22.23 -7.06
N ARG A 38 18.33 -23.17 -7.91
CA ARG A 38 17.53 -24.38 -8.21
C ARG A 38 17.39 -25.31 -7.02
N SER A 39 18.44 -25.45 -6.21
CA SER A 39 18.47 -26.37 -5.06
C SER A 39 17.51 -25.94 -3.91
N PHE A 40 17.30 -24.64 -3.72
CA PHE A 40 16.47 -24.14 -2.61
C PHE A 40 14.96 -24.26 -2.88
N VAL A 41 14.53 -24.10 -4.14
CA VAL A 41 13.12 -24.19 -4.53
C VAL A 41 12.63 -25.64 -4.54
N GLU A 42 13.47 -26.59 -4.95
CA GLU A 42 13.14 -28.03 -4.88
C GLU A 42 13.02 -28.52 -3.43
N THR A 43 13.85 -28.01 -2.52
CA THR A 43 13.79 -28.33 -1.09
C THR A 43 12.52 -27.79 -0.43
N PHE A 44 12.03 -26.62 -0.86
CA PHE A 44 10.79 -26.04 -0.35
C PHE A 44 9.54 -26.79 -0.84
N LEU A 45 9.57 -27.35 -2.05
CA LEU A 45 8.48 -28.15 -2.60
C LEU A 45 8.43 -29.57 -1.99
N ALA A 46 9.58 -30.16 -1.65
CA ALA A 46 9.64 -31.48 -1.01
C ALA A 46 9.19 -31.45 0.47
N CYS A 47 9.39 -30.35 1.18
CA CYS A 47 9.10 -30.26 2.61
C CYS A 47 7.60 -30.07 2.93
N GLY A 48 6.76 -29.82 1.93
CA GLY A 48 5.30 -29.62 2.09
C GLY A 48 4.46 -30.90 2.12
N ILE A 49 5.06 -32.09 1.92
CA ILE A 49 4.31 -33.36 1.81
C ILE A 49 4.43 -34.25 3.06
N ALA A 50 5.28 -33.91 4.04
CA ALA A 50 5.45 -34.73 5.25
C ALA A 50 4.90 -34.03 6.50
N GLY A 51 3.67 -34.36 6.90
CA GLY A 51 3.20 -34.11 8.27
C GLY A 51 1.69 -34.12 8.50
N GLY A 52 1.17 -35.23 9.01
CA GLY A 52 0.25 -35.24 10.17
C GLY A 52 -1.25 -35.02 9.95
N GLU A 53 -2.02 -36.06 10.24
CA GLU A 53 -3.48 -36.14 10.24
C GLU A 53 -4.18 -35.16 11.21
N SER A 54 -5.32 -34.59 10.79
CA SER A 54 -6.51 -34.46 11.66
C SER A 54 -7.77 -34.31 10.81
N LYS A 55 -8.73 -35.21 11.05
CA LYS A 55 -10.07 -35.25 10.44
C LYS A 55 -10.93 -34.08 10.94
N ILE A 56 -11.69 -33.44 10.04
CA ILE A 56 -13.13 -33.12 10.18
C ILE A 56 -13.67 -32.88 8.76
N ALA A 57 -14.83 -33.47 8.49
CA ALA A 57 -15.41 -33.66 7.17
C ALA A 57 -16.29 -32.48 6.72
N ALA A 58 -16.16 -32.10 5.44
CA ALA A 58 -17.27 -31.78 4.52
C ALA A 58 -16.75 -31.77 3.07
N GLN A 59 -17.35 -32.60 2.20
CA GLN A 59 -17.27 -32.57 0.73
C GLN A 59 -18.68 -32.27 0.18
N PRO A 60 -18.92 -32.04 -1.14
CA PRO A 60 -18.03 -32.01 -2.31
C PRO A 60 -18.20 -30.71 -3.16
N SER A 61 -17.27 -30.33 -4.04
CA SER A 61 -17.37 -30.71 -5.46
C SER A 61 -16.03 -30.59 -6.19
N ASP A 62 -15.74 -31.64 -6.94
CA ASP A 62 -14.54 -31.90 -7.72
C ASP A 62 -14.18 -30.81 -8.74
N THR A 63 -12.93 -30.36 -8.70
CA THR A 63 -12.11 -30.34 -9.91
C THR A 63 -10.67 -30.64 -9.51
N LYS A 64 -10.26 -31.91 -9.63
CA LYS A 64 -8.84 -32.29 -9.61
C LYS A 64 -8.16 -31.66 -10.83
N LEU A 65 -7.48 -30.52 -10.65
CA LEU A 65 -6.43 -30.14 -11.59
C LEU A 65 -5.20 -31.01 -11.32
N THR A 66 -4.63 -31.50 -12.41
CA THR A 66 -3.50 -32.40 -12.44
C THR A 66 -2.21 -31.63 -12.15
N ALA A 67 -1.42 -32.12 -11.20
CA ALA A 67 -0.29 -31.44 -10.54
C ALA A 67 0.88 -30.96 -11.44
N ALA A 68 0.82 -31.14 -12.76
CA ALA A 68 1.84 -30.68 -13.70
C ALA A 68 1.50 -29.31 -14.35
N SER A 69 0.21 -28.99 -14.52
CA SER A 69 -0.25 -27.70 -15.09
C SER A 69 -0.28 -26.57 -14.06
N ASP A 70 -0.27 -26.91 -12.77
CA ASP A 70 -0.45 -25.94 -11.68
C ASP A 70 0.79 -25.12 -11.39
N SER A 71 1.99 -25.65 -11.61
CA SER A 71 3.23 -24.90 -11.32
C SER A 71 3.50 -23.79 -12.34
N ALA A 72 3.19 -24.03 -13.62
CA ALA A 72 3.35 -23.04 -14.68
C ALA A 72 2.31 -21.92 -14.56
N ASN A 73 1.05 -22.27 -14.26
CA ASN A 73 -0.01 -21.29 -13.98
C ASN A 73 0.24 -20.53 -12.68
N ALA A 74 0.66 -21.20 -11.60
CA ALA A 74 1.00 -20.52 -10.35
C ALA A 74 2.17 -19.54 -10.52
N LYS A 75 3.17 -19.90 -11.34
CA LYS A 75 4.28 -19.01 -11.69
C LYS A 75 3.81 -17.82 -12.53
N LEU A 76 2.94 -18.04 -13.52
CA LEU A 76 2.36 -16.98 -14.36
C LEU A 76 1.51 -16.00 -13.53
N VAL A 77 0.72 -16.53 -12.59
CA VAL A 77 -0.09 -15.75 -11.66
C VAL A 77 0.80 -14.97 -10.69
N ALA A 78 1.85 -15.59 -10.15
CA ALA A 78 2.81 -14.91 -9.28
C ALA A 78 3.59 -13.81 -10.03
N ASP A 79 3.96 -14.05 -11.30
CA ASP A 79 4.63 -13.08 -12.15
C ASP A 79 3.69 -11.91 -12.53
N GLN A 80 2.41 -12.18 -12.81
CA GLN A 80 1.38 -11.15 -13.02
C GLN A 80 1.11 -10.34 -11.75
N VAL A 81 1.12 -10.95 -10.56
CA VAL A 81 0.88 -10.21 -9.32
C VAL A 81 2.08 -9.39 -8.89
N LYS A 82 3.31 -9.90 -9.06
CA LYS A 82 4.54 -9.11 -8.88
C LYS A 82 4.55 -7.87 -9.78
N PHE A 83 3.95 -7.97 -10.95
CA PHE A 83 3.78 -6.86 -11.89
C PHE A 83 2.81 -5.78 -11.37
N VAL A 84 1.70 -6.16 -10.73
CA VAL A 84 0.70 -5.22 -10.17
C VAL A 84 1.18 -4.56 -8.89
N MET A 85 1.91 -5.30 -8.08
CA MET A 85 2.30 -4.91 -6.73
C MET A 85 3.59 -4.08 -6.64
N GLY A 86 3.97 -3.41 -7.73
CA GLY A 86 5.15 -2.52 -7.73
C GLY A 86 6.49 -3.25 -7.75
N GLY A 87 6.54 -4.53 -8.13
CA GLY A 87 7.79 -5.25 -8.38
C GLY A 87 8.54 -4.79 -9.64
N TYR A 88 7.87 -4.01 -10.49
CA TYR A 88 8.50 -3.20 -11.53
C TYR A 88 8.37 -1.75 -11.09
N GLU A 89 9.50 -1.05 -11.02
CA GLU A 89 9.68 0.33 -10.55
C GLU A 89 8.97 1.36 -11.46
N GLY A 90 7.65 1.25 -11.64
CA GLY A 90 6.83 2.17 -12.42
C GLY A 90 6.86 1.99 -13.95
N ASN A 91 7.56 0.99 -14.48
CA ASN A 91 7.75 0.81 -15.92
C ASN A 91 6.63 -0.03 -16.60
N ILE A 92 5.37 0.42 -16.46
CA ILE A 92 4.23 -0.16 -17.18
C ILE A 92 3.75 0.87 -18.21
N LYS A 93 3.90 0.57 -19.51
CA LYS A 93 3.37 1.40 -20.60
C LYS A 93 1.90 1.07 -20.88
N PRO A 94 1.13 2.00 -21.46
CA PRO A 94 -0.23 1.71 -21.92
C PRO A 94 -0.29 0.43 -22.76
N GLY A 95 -1.21 -0.47 -22.43
CA GLY A 95 -1.40 -1.76 -23.12
C GLY A 95 -0.47 -2.89 -22.69
N GLN A 96 0.47 -2.69 -21.76
CA GLN A 96 1.40 -3.74 -21.32
C GLN A 96 0.84 -4.67 -20.23
N ALA A 97 -0.34 -4.37 -19.68
CA ALA A 97 -1.03 -5.28 -18.79
C ALA A 97 -2.54 -5.12 -18.82
N VAL A 98 -3.19 -6.25 -18.57
CA VAL A 98 -4.62 -6.37 -18.36
C VAL A 98 -4.82 -6.95 -16.97
N LEU A 99 -5.56 -6.23 -16.13
CA LEU A 99 -5.95 -6.72 -14.81
C LEU A 99 -7.32 -7.33 -14.90
N THR A 100 -7.45 -8.56 -14.39
CA THR A 100 -8.73 -9.21 -14.25
C THR A 100 -9.34 -8.85 -12.89
N PRO A 101 -10.66 -8.66 -12.80
CA PRO A 101 -11.33 -8.28 -11.54
C PRO A 101 -11.22 -9.36 -10.46
N ASN A 102 -10.96 -10.62 -10.84
CA ASN A 102 -10.87 -11.77 -9.96
C ASN A 102 -9.41 -12.25 -9.82
N LEU A 103 -8.49 -11.33 -9.51
CA LEU A 103 -7.13 -11.72 -9.18
C LEU A 103 -7.13 -12.62 -7.94
N PRO A 104 -6.38 -13.73 -7.95
CA PRO A 104 -6.27 -14.58 -6.78
C PRO A 104 -5.66 -13.80 -5.62
N LYS A 105 -6.17 -14.07 -4.42
CA LYS A 105 -5.68 -13.45 -3.17
C LYS A 105 -4.30 -14.01 -2.87
N LEU A 106 -3.28 -13.25 -3.24
CA LEU A 106 -1.90 -13.58 -2.99
C LEU A 106 -1.31 -12.62 -1.97
N PHE A 107 -0.68 -13.20 -0.95
CA PHE A 107 0.12 -12.46 0.01
C PHE A 107 1.60 -12.63 -0.32
N VAL A 108 2.28 -11.51 -0.60
CA VAL A 108 3.72 -11.49 -0.85
C VAL A 108 4.41 -10.82 0.34
N ASP A 109 5.21 -11.59 1.08
CA ASP A 109 5.97 -11.02 2.19
C ASP A 109 7.11 -10.13 1.68
N ASN A 110 6.96 -8.82 1.82
CA ASN A 110 7.95 -7.81 1.49
C ASN A 110 8.67 -7.23 2.73
N SER A 111 8.58 -7.88 3.89
CA SER A 111 9.24 -7.44 5.14
C SER A 111 10.72 -7.17 4.98
N ARG A 112 11.41 -7.93 4.12
CA ARG A 112 12.86 -7.74 3.85
C ARG A 112 13.15 -6.36 3.26
N ASP A 113 12.31 -5.88 2.35
CA ASP A 113 12.48 -4.57 1.74
C ASP A 113 12.19 -3.46 2.76
N TYR A 114 11.13 -3.61 3.56
CA TYR A 114 10.81 -2.66 4.62
C TYR A 114 11.86 -2.60 5.72
N LYS A 115 12.45 -3.73 6.14
CA LYS A 115 13.60 -3.74 7.06
C LYS A 115 14.77 -2.91 6.52
N ARG A 116 15.00 -2.93 5.20
CA ARG A 116 16.03 -2.11 4.55
C ARG A 116 15.63 -0.63 4.54
N ARG A 117 14.39 -0.31 4.14
CA ARG A 117 13.88 1.08 4.08
C ARG A 117 13.83 1.75 5.46
N TYR A 118 13.43 1.01 6.47
CA TYR A 118 13.27 1.46 7.86
C TYR A 118 14.59 1.42 8.66
N LYS A 119 15.71 1.06 8.04
CA LYS A 119 17.03 1.04 8.70
C LYS A 119 17.38 2.40 9.29
N ASN A 120 17.02 3.48 8.60
CA ASN A 120 16.98 4.82 9.18
C ASN A 120 15.52 5.16 9.47
N THR A 121 15.16 5.20 10.75
CA THR A 121 13.79 5.52 11.19
C THR A 121 13.44 7.00 11.01
N HIS A 122 14.45 7.85 10.79
CA HIS A 122 14.29 9.28 10.57
C HIS A 122 15.13 9.74 9.36
N PRO A 123 14.74 9.36 8.13
CA PRO A 123 15.44 9.82 6.93
C PRO A 123 15.34 11.35 6.78
N ASP A 124 16.25 11.95 6.01
CA ASP A 124 16.26 13.40 5.75
C ASP A 124 14.93 13.92 5.18
N THR A 125 14.15 13.04 4.54
CA THR A 125 12.83 13.35 3.99
C THR A 125 11.71 13.34 5.03
N TYR A 126 11.94 12.84 6.24
CA TYR A 126 10.89 12.63 7.24
C TYR A 126 10.23 13.94 7.66
N ASP A 127 11.01 14.96 8.02
CA ASP A 127 10.45 16.26 8.40
C ASP A 127 9.83 16.98 7.20
N VAL A 128 10.47 16.87 6.04
CA VAL A 128 9.95 17.45 4.79
C VAL A 128 8.58 16.88 4.43
N GLN A 129 8.32 15.59 4.70
CA GLN A 129 7.00 14.99 4.49
C GLN A 129 5.92 15.59 5.41
N PHE A 130 6.27 15.98 6.64
CA PHE A 130 5.34 16.68 7.53
C PHE A 130 5.10 18.12 7.09
N ASP A 131 6.12 18.81 6.58
CA ASP A 131 5.94 20.14 5.99
C ASP A 131 4.95 20.07 4.82
N TYR A 132 5.12 19.09 3.91
CA TYR A 132 4.18 18.87 2.81
C TYR A 132 2.77 18.52 3.28
N LEU A 133 2.62 17.66 4.30
CA LEU A 133 1.31 17.35 4.85
C LEU A 133 0.64 18.61 5.41
N SER A 134 1.39 19.42 6.16
CA SER A 134 0.87 20.67 6.73
C SER A 134 0.45 21.66 5.63
N ASP A 135 1.30 21.88 4.63
CA ASP A 135 0.99 22.77 3.50
C ASP A 135 -0.24 22.30 2.72
N PHE A 136 -0.36 20.99 2.50
CA PHE A 136 -1.49 20.41 1.78
C PHE A 136 -2.80 20.57 2.56
N LEU A 137 -2.79 20.29 3.87
CA LEU A 137 -3.98 20.47 4.71
C LEU A 137 -4.35 21.94 4.86
N SER A 138 -3.37 22.84 4.97
CA SER A 138 -3.59 24.28 5.00
C SER A 138 -4.23 24.77 3.71
N TYR A 139 -3.77 24.28 2.56
CA TYR A 139 -4.38 24.57 1.26
C TYR A 139 -5.83 24.10 1.21
N LEU A 140 -6.12 22.84 1.55
CA LEU A 140 -7.48 22.29 1.53
C LEU A 140 -8.42 23.04 2.48
N LYS A 141 -7.93 23.45 3.64
CA LYS A 141 -8.66 24.30 4.57
C LYS A 141 -8.98 25.67 3.95
N GLY A 142 -8.05 26.27 3.21
CA GLY A 142 -8.26 27.51 2.46
C GLY A 142 -9.33 27.38 1.37
N GLU A 143 -9.40 26.22 0.72
CA GLU A 143 -10.44 25.85 -0.25
C GLU A 143 -11.78 25.45 0.42
N GLY A 144 -11.90 25.56 1.74
CA GLY A 144 -13.11 25.20 2.47
C GLY A 144 -13.42 23.71 2.52
N SER A 145 -12.44 22.84 2.22
CA SER A 145 -12.60 21.39 2.28
C SER A 145 -12.42 20.87 3.70
N THR A 146 -13.34 19.98 4.13
CA THR A 146 -13.20 19.25 5.39
C THR A 146 -12.45 17.94 5.10
N VAL A 147 -11.38 17.67 5.85
CA VAL A 147 -10.45 16.57 5.54
C VAL A 147 -10.42 15.54 6.67
N LEU A 148 -10.52 14.27 6.30
CA LEU A 148 -10.22 13.12 7.14
C LEU A 148 -8.87 12.52 6.72
N VAL A 149 -7.91 12.51 7.63
CA VAL A 149 -6.60 11.85 7.48
C VAL A 149 -6.64 10.51 8.19
N LEU A 150 -6.20 9.46 7.49
CA LEU A 150 -6.22 8.10 8.00
C LEU A 150 -4.81 7.54 8.16
N GLY A 151 -4.51 7.03 9.34
CA GLY A 151 -3.40 6.10 9.53
C GLY A 151 -3.79 4.75 8.96
N MET A 152 -3.29 4.40 7.78
CA MET A 152 -3.64 3.12 7.12
C MET A 152 -3.28 1.91 8.00
N PRO A 153 -4.09 0.84 7.98
CA PRO A 153 -3.78 -0.38 8.71
C PRO A 153 -2.49 -1.01 8.20
N LEU A 154 -1.71 -1.59 9.12
CA LEU A 154 -0.48 -2.30 8.83
C LEU A 154 -0.53 -3.70 9.44
N THR A 155 0.15 -4.64 8.81
CA THR A 155 0.33 -5.97 9.41
C THR A 155 1.17 -5.88 10.70
N PRO A 156 0.92 -6.76 11.69
CA PRO A 156 1.71 -6.78 12.94
C PRO A 156 3.22 -6.92 12.68
N GLU A 157 3.60 -7.71 11.67
CA GLU A 157 5.00 -7.96 11.33
C GLU A 157 5.70 -6.72 10.76
N ASN A 158 5.02 -5.91 9.94
CA ASN A 158 5.59 -4.65 9.44
C ASN A 158 5.78 -3.64 10.58
N ARG A 159 4.76 -3.51 11.42
CA ARG A 159 4.73 -2.57 12.54
C ARG A 159 5.82 -2.87 13.57
N ALA A 160 6.12 -4.15 13.79
CA ALA A 160 7.21 -4.58 14.66
C ALA A 160 8.61 -4.09 14.19
N ILE A 161 8.80 -3.72 12.91
CA ILE A 161 10.10 -3.26 12.39
C ILE A 161 10.51 -1.90 12.98
N LEU A 162 9.56 -0.98 13.15
CA LEU A 162 9.82 0.38 13.67
C LEU A 162 9.57 0.48 15.18
N GLY A 163 8.76 -0.42 15.74
CA GLY A 163 8.45 -0.50 17.17
C GLY A 163 7.45 0.55 17.66
N GLU A 164 6.87 0.30 18.82
CA GLU A 164 5.76 1.08 19.38
C GLU A 164 6.12 2.55 19.63
N LYS A 165 7.34 2.81 20.11
CA LYS A 165 7.82 4.18 20.39
C LYS A 165 7.79 5.05 19.13
N PHE A 166 8.17 4.50 17.98
CA PHE A 166 8.12 5.22 16.71
C PHE A 166 6.67 5.54 16.34
N PHE A 167 5.78 4.55 16.35
CA PHE A 167 4.37 4.75 15.96
C PHE A 167 3.64 5.72 16.89
N ALA A 168 3.93 5.68 18.18
CA ALA A 168 3.39 6.65 19.13
C ALA A 168 3.85 8.09 18.82
N ALA A 169 5.15 8.29 18.56
CA ALA A 169 5.69 9.60 18.20
C ALA A 169 5.16 10.09 16.84
N TYR A 170 5.15 9.22 15.83
CA TYR A 170 4.63 9.50 14.50
C TYR A 170 3.15 9.87 14.54
N GLY A 171 2.32 9.03 15.17
CA GLY A 171 0.89 9.28 15.31
C GLY A 171 0.58 10.59 16.04
N LYS A 172 1.34 10.91 17.09
CA LYS A 172 1.24 12.20 17.78
C LYS A 172 1.55 13.38 16.86
N LYS A 173 2.62 13.30 16.06
CA LYS A 173 3.01 14.37 15.12
C LYS A 173 1.98 14.55 14.00
N VAL A 174 1.44 13.45 13.46
CA VAL A 174 0.35 13.50 12.47
C VAL A 174 -0.90 14.16 13.07
N ALA A 175 -1.30 13.76 14.28
CA ALA A 175 -2.45 14.33 14.97
C ALA A 175 -2.27 15.84 15.21
N GLU A 176 -1.08 16.27 15.60
CA GLU A 176 -0.76 17.69 15.81
C GLU A 176 -0.90 18.51 14.51
N VAL A 177 -0.32 18.03 13.41
CA VAL A 177 -0.42 18.69 12.09
C VAL A 177 -1.88 18.75 11.62
N CYS A 178 -2.65 17.68 11.84
CA CYS A 178 -4.08 17.65 11.49
C CYS A 178 -4.88 18.67 12.32
N ASN A 179 -4.66 18.72 13.63
CA ASN A 179 -5.35 19.63 14.53
C ASN A 179 -5.10 21.10 14.19
N GLN A 180 -3.84 21.48 13.91
CA GLN A 180 -3.48 22.84 13.48
C GLN A 180 -4.23 23.27 12.20
N ASN A 181 -4.52 22.29 11.33
CA ASN A 181 -5.19 22.50 10.05
C ASN A 181 -6.70 22.18 10.06
N LYS A 182 -7.31 21.95 11.24
CA LYS A 182 -8.73 21.57 11.37
C LYS A 182 -9.12 20.31 10.57
N ALA A 183 -8.16 19.40 10.36
CA ALA A 183 -8.43 18.09 9.79
C ALA A 183 -8.70 17.08 10.90
N VAL A 184 -9.57 16.10 10.61
CA VAL A 184 -9.85 14.98 11.50
C VAL A 184 -8.79 13.90 11.27
N TYR A 185 -8.13 13.41 12.31
CA TYR A 185 -7.19 12.30 12.21
C TYR A 185 -7.73 11.05 12.91
N VAL A 186 -7.75 9.92 12.21
CA VAL A 186 -8.07 8.61 12.79
C VAL A 186 -6.99 7.61 12.39
N SER A 187 -6.40 6.95 13.38
CA SER A 187 -5.42 5.89 13.14
C SER A 187 -6.11 4.52 13.10
N LEU A 188 -5.93 3.79 12.00
CA LEU A 188 -6.32 2.39 11.84
C LEU A 188 -5.09 1.47 11.83
N VAL A 189 -3.89 1.99 12.12
CA VAL A 189 -2.61 1.27 12.04
C VAL A 189 -2.63 -0.05 12.83
N GLU A 190 -3.31 -0.08 13.97
CA GLU A 190 -3.39 -1.23 14.88
C GLU A 190 -4.81 -1.81 14.98
N ALA A 191 -5.68 -1.47 14.02
CA ALA A 191 -7.09 -1.77 14.14
C ALA A 191 -7.32 -3.29 13.96
N PRO A 192 -7.92 -3.98 14.94
CA PRO A 192 -7.94 -5.45 15.02
C PRO A 192 -8.80 -6.12 13.95
N GLN A 193 -9.64 -5.37 13.25
CA GLN A 193 -10.49 -5.88 12.16
C GLN A 193 -9.72 -6.24 10.87
N PHE A 194 -8.46 -5.80 10.76
CA PHE A 194 -7.59 -6.10 9.62
C PHE A 194 -6.65 -7.25 9.96
N GLY A 195 -6.94 -8.44 9.42
CA GLY A 195 -6.09 -9.61 9.52
C GLY A 195 -5.20 -9.77 8.28
N ARG A 196 -4.24 -10.69 8.31
CA ARG A 196 -3.31 -10.95 7.21
C ARG A 196 -4.00 -11.20 5.86
N GLY A 197 -5.17 -11.86 5.87
CA GLY A 197 -5.96 -12.13 4.67
C GLY A 197 -6.56 -10.89 3.99
N ASP A 198 -6.47 -9.71 4.61
CA ASP A 198 -6.94 -8.44 4.06
C ASP A 198 -5.85 -7.69 3.28
N PHE A 199 -4.64 -8.26 3.18
CA PHE A 199 -3.49 -7.62 2.57
C PHE A 199 -2.97 -8.39 1.35
N CYS A 200 -2.40 -7.65 0.40
CA CYS A 200 -1.58 -8.21 -0.67
C CYS A 200 -0.11 -8.37 -0.22
N ASP A 201 0.37 -7.51 0.69
CA ASP A 201 1.70 -7.59 1.29
C ASP A 201 1.69 -7.04 2.73
N THR A 202 2.84 -6.66 3.30
CA THR A 202 2.87 -6.25 4.70
C THR A 202 2.27 -4.87 4.99
N VAL A 203 1.95 -4.06 3.96
CA VAL A 203 1.40 -2.69 4.11
C VAL A 203 0.22 -2.36 3.18
N HIS A 204 0.03 -3.08 2.07
CA HIS A 204 -1.01 -2.79 1.08
C HIS A 204 -2.21 -3.74 1.24
N LEU A 205 -3.41 -3.17 1.34
CA LEU A 205 -4.66 -3.92 1.40
C LEU A 205 -4.99 -4.58 0.05
N ASN A 206 -5.64 -5.72 0.10
CA ASN A 206 -6.29 -6.34 -1.05
C ASN A 206 -7.75 -5.86 -1.19
N ALA A 207 -8.52 -6.46 -2.11
CA ALA A 207 -9.90 -6.07 -2.33
C ALA A 207 -10.80 -6.23 -1.09
N ASP A 208 -10.64 -7.31 -0.32
CA ASP A 208 -11.42 -7.53 0.91
C ASP A 208 -11.05 -6.49 1.97
N GLY A 209 -9.75 -6.26 2.16
CA GLY A 209 -9.24 -5.25 3.08
C GLY A 209 -9.68 -3.85 2.69
N GLY A 210 -9.68 -3.53 1.40
CA GLY A 210 -10.22 -2.29 0.85
C GLY A 210 -11.71 -2.13 1.14
N GLY A 211 -12.50 -3.20 1.01
CA GLY A 211 -13.91 -3.20 1.41
C GLY A 211 -14.10 -2.89 2.89
N LYS A 212 -13.33 -3.54 3.78
CA LYS A 212 -13.34 -3.26 5.22
C LYS A 212 -12.93 -1.81 5.53
N LEU A 213 -11.91 -1.31 4.85
CA LEU A 213 -11.46 0.07 5.00
C LEU A 213 -12.56 1.05 4.58
N ALA A 214 -13.22 0.83 3.44
CA ALA A 214 -14.32 1.67 2.99
C ALA A 214 -15.47 1.71 4.01
N SER A 215 -15.85 0.55 4.57
CA SER A 215 -16.86 0.48 5.65
C SER A 215 -16.42 1.21 6.91
N ALA A 216 -15.15 1.10 7.30
CA ALA A 216 -14.59 1.83 8.44
C ALA A 216 -14.63 3.35 8.21
N ILE A 217 -14.24 3.82 7.02
CA ILE A 217 -14.30 5.24 6.64
C ILE A 217 -15.72 5.77 6.70
N ALA A 218 -16.68 5.05 6.10
CA ALA A 218 -18.08 5.45 6.15
C ALA A 218 -18.60 5.58 7.59
N SER A 219 -18.22 4.63 8.46
CA SER A 219 -18.57 4.66 9.87
C SER A 219 -17.93 5.84 10.61
N ILE A 220 -16.66 6.15 10.33
CA ILE A 220 -15.94 7.29 10.90
C ILE A 220 -16.60 8.61 10.48
N ILE A 221 -16.94 8.76 9.20
CA ILE A 221 -17.62 9.96 8.69
C ILE A 221 -18.97 10.12 9.38
N ALA A 222 -19.79 9.07 9.41
CA ALA A 222 -21.12 9.10 10.02
C ALA A 222 -21.10 9.42 11.52
N ALA A 223 -20.03 9.04 12.24
CA ALA A 223 -19.86 9.33 13.66
C ALA A 223 -19.24 10.71 13.95
N ASN A 224 -18.81 11.44 12.93
CA ASN A 224 -18.14 12.72 13.06
C ASN A 224 -19.01 13.84 12.47
N GLU A 225 -19.57 14.67 13.36
CA GLU A 225 -20.49 15.75 12.99
C GLU A 225 -19.90 16.71 11.95
N PRO A 226 -18.65 17.24 12.09
CA PRO A 226 -18.06 18.08 11.06
C PRO A 226 -17.99 17.43 9.67
N LEU A 227 -17.59 16.14 9.59
CA LEU A 227 -17.50 15.42 8.32
C LEU A 227 -18.87 15.15 7.71
N THR A 228 -19.85 14.76 8.53
CA THR A 228 -21.23 14.53 8.08
C THR A 228 -21.87 15.83 7.58
N ALA A 229 -21.73 16.93 8.34
CA ALA A 229 -22.26 18.23 7.94
C ALA A 229 -21.66 18.72 6.60
N ALA A 230 -20.36 18.50 6.38
CA ALA A 230 -19.71 18.82 5.12
C ALA A 230 -20.29 18.01 3.94
N LEU A 231 -20.58 16.72 4.16
CA LEU A 231 -21.17 15.85 3.15
C LEU A 231 -22.62 16.25 2.83
N ASP A 232 -23.42 16.59 3.84
CA ASP A 232 -24.80 17.02 3.69
C ASP A 232 -24.90 18.34 2.93
N ALA A 233 -24.04 19.32 3.27
CA ALA A 233 -23.97 20.59 2.58
C ALA A 233 -23.64 20.43 1.08
N HIS A 234 -22.73 19.51 0.76
CA HIS A 234 -22.39 19.20 -0.64
C HIS A 234 -23.56 18.53 -1.38
N THR A 235 -24.21 17.55 -0.74
CA THR A 235 -25.36 16.83 -1.32
C THR A 235 -26.53 17.76 -1.59
N GLY A 236 -26.82 18.69 -0.66
CA GLY A 236 -27.82 19.75 -0.86
C GLY A 236 -27.47 20.67 -2.03
N SER A 237 -26.20 21.05 -2.19
CA SER A 237 -25.73 21.84 -3.32
C SER A 237 -25.97 21.14 -4.67
N LEU A 238 -25.69 19.84 -4.77
CA LEU A 238 -25.96 19.06 -5.99
C LEU A 238 -27.46 18.98 -6.31
N ALA A 239 -28.30 18.75 -5.30
CA ALA A 239 -29.75 18.69 -5.48
C ALA A 239 -30.34 20.02 -5.98
N THR A 240 -29.79 21.16 -5.56
CA THR A 240 -30.22 22.48 -6.05
C THR A 240 -29.75 22.81 -7.47
N ARG A 241 -28.55 22.36 -7.87
CA ARG A 241 -28.02 22.54 -9.23
C ARG A 241 -28.79 21.77 -10.31
N ASN A 242 -29.40 20.64 -9.94
CA ASN A 242 -30.12 19.79 -10.88
C ASN A 242 -31.61 20.16 -11.03
N LYS A 243 -32.09 21.24 -10.40
CA LYS A 243 -33.43 21.75 -10.70
C LYS A 243 -33.41 22.44 -12.06
N PRO A 244 -34.26 22.03 -13.03
CA PRO A 244 -34.38 22.76 -14.29
C PRO A 244 -34.86 24.18 -13.97
N THR A 245 -34.11 25.18 -14.43
CA THR A 245 -34.56 26.58 -14.45
C THR A 245 -35.85 26.68 -15.26
N PRO A 246 -36.88 27.40 -14.76
CA PRO A 246 -38.15 27.57 -15.45
C PRO A 246 -38.00 28.29 -16.79
#